data_AF-A0AAW4UQE6-F1
#
_entry.id   AF-A0AAW4UQE6-F1
#
_cell.length_a   1.000
_cell.length_b   1.000
_cell.length_c   1.000
_cell.angle_alpha   90.00
_cell.angle_beta   90.00
_cell.angle_gamma   90.00
#
_symmetry.space_group_name_H-M   'P 1'
#
loop_
_entity.id
_entity.type
_entity.pdbx_description
1 polymer ?
#
loop_
_entity_poly.entity_id
_entity_poly.type
_entity_poly.pdbx_seq_one_letter_code
_entity_poly.pdbx_strand_id
1 'polypeptide(L)'
;MKLKNILIVVDNIEESIHFYNELFGLNVISRQEGNVIMSEGLVLQDARIWKESMQIQTIPYNNMTELYFEDNDIEGVVKKLESGRYEVRYATALTELDGGQKLVRFYDPSGNLIEVRTPWDKFVNRE
;
A
#
# COMPACT_ATOMS: atom_id res chain seq x y z
N MET A 1 0.11 -11.98 24.32
CA MET A 1 0.44 -10.85 23.41
C MET A 1 -0.43 -10.98 22.16
N LYS A 2 -0.79 -9.87 21.49
CA LYS A 2 -1.60 -9.87 20.25
C LYS A 2 -1.00 -8.86 19.28
N LEU A 3 -0.93 -9.19 17.99
CA LEU A 3 -0.61 -8.22 16.94
C LEU A 3 -1.72 -7.16 16.90
N LYS A 4 -1.34 -5.90 16.67
CA LYS A 4 -2.26 -4.76 16.68
C LYS A 4 -2.36 -4.07 15.34
N ASN A 5 -1.22 -3.76 14.74
CA ASN A 5 -1.09 -2.94 13.56
C ASN A 5 0.10 -3.40 12.71
N ILE A 6 0.12 -2.98 11.46
CA ILE A 6 1.27 -3.09 10.56
C ILE A 6 1.87 -1.70 10.39
N LEU A 7 3.17 -1.56 10.58
CA LEU A 7 3.89 -0.30 10.42
C LEU A 7 4.75 -0.36 9.16
N ILE A 8 4.61 0.67 8.33
CA ILE A 8 5.52 0.96 7.23
C ILE A 8 6.23 2.28 7.49
N VAL A 9 7.46 2.38 6.99
CA VAL A 9 8.25 3.60 7.09
C VAL A 9 8.05 4.40 5.81
N VAL A 10 7.82 5.70 5.97
CA VAL A 10 7.56 6.62 4.86
C VAL A 10 8.41 7.87 4.97
N ASP A 11 8.81 8.41 3.82
CA ASP A 11 9.66 9.58 3.70
C ASP A 11 8.88 10.89 3.96
N ASN A 12 7.58 10.91 3.63
CA ASN A 12 6.70 12.05 3.83
C ASN A 12 5.31 11.61 4.33
N ILE A 13 5.03 11.85 5.61
CA ILE A 13 3.78 11.46 6.27
C ILE A 13 2.55 12.03 5.55
N GLU A 14 2.53 13.32 5.20
CA GLU A 14 1.34 13.93 4.60
C GLU A 14 1.09 13.41 3.19
N GLU A 15 2.16 13.22 2.41
CA GLU A 15 2.05 12.63 1.08
C GLU A 15 1.50 11.20 1.16
N SER A 16 2.01 10.38 2.07
CA SER A 16 1.53 9.01 2.29
C SER A 16 0.08 8.98 2.78
N ILE A 17 -0.33 9.88 3.69
CA ILE A 17 -1.73 9.97 4.12
C ILE A 17 -2.65 10.22 2.92
N HIS A 18 -2.30 11.18 2.06
CA HIS A 18 -3.10 11.47 0.86
C HIS A 18 -3.11 10.29 -0.10
N PHE A 19 -1.95 9.64 -0.31
CA PHE A 19 -1.84 8.47 -1.19
C PHE A 19 -2.77 7.34 -0.73
N TYR A 20 -2.67 6.94 0.54
CA TYR A 20 -3.47 5.85 1.07
C TYR A 20 -4.96 6.20 1.21
N ASN A 21 -5.29 7.48 1.42
CA ASN A 21 -6.67 7.95 1.45
C ASN A 21 -7.33 7.97 0.06
N GLU A 22 -6.67 8.57 -0.94
CA GLU A 22 -7.25 8.74 -2.28
C GLU A 22 -7.38 7.41 -3.04
N LEU A 23 -6.40 6.51 -2.87
CA LEU A 23 -6.38 5.22 -3.56
C LEU A 23 -7.23 4.17 -2.85
N PHE A 24 -7.07 4.04 -1.52
CA PHE A 24 -7.64 2.92 -0.77
C PHE A 24 -8.70 3.34 0.26
N GLY A 25 -9.03 4.63 0.34
CA GLY A 25 -10.04 5.15 1.28
C GLY A 25 -9.61 5.09 2.75
N LEU A 26 -8.32 4.87 3.03
CA LEU A 26 -7.85 4.77 4.41
C LEU A 26 -7.88 6.15 5.09
N ASN A 27 -8.49 6.24 6.27
CA ASN A 27 -8.66 7.50 7.00
C ASN A 27 -7.73 7.57 8.20
N VAL A 28 -7.27 8.77 8.56
CA VAL A 28 -6.46 8.96 9.77
C VAL A 28 -7.33 8.72 11.01
N ILE A 29 -6.87 7.81 11.87
CA ILE A 29 -7.50 7.49 13.17
C ILE A 29 -6.82 8.25 14.30
N SER A 30 -5.49 8.35 14.26
CA SER A 30 -4.70 9.02 15.30
C SER A 30 -3.41 9.57 14.73
N ARG A 31 -2.97 10.72 15.24
CA ARG A 31 -1.68 11.35 14.93
C ARG A 31 -0.86 11.48 16.20
N GLN A 32 0.39 11.07 16.14
CA GLN A 32 1.43 11.30 17.14
C GLN A 32 2.67 11.88 16.42
N GLU A 33 3.67 12.31 17.16
CA GLU A 33 4.87 12.90 16.56
C GLU A 33 5.58 11.88 15.63
N GLY A 34 5.55 12.16 14.33
CA GLY A 34 6.07 11.31 13.24
C GLY A 34 5.52 9.88 13.19
N ASN A 35 4.34 9.64 13.78
CA ASN A 35 3.64 8.36 13.70
C ASN A 35 2.14 8.61 13.48
N VAL A 36 1.56 7.98 12.47
CA VAL A 36 0.14 8.13 12.14
C VAL A 36 -0.50 6.76 11.99
N ILE A 37 -1.63 6.56 12.67
CA ILE A 37 -2.45 5.35 12.53
C ILE A 37 -3.59 5.67 11.57
N MET A 38 -3.68 4.90 10.49
CA MET A 38 -4.79 4.91 9.54
C MET A 38 -5.79 3.79 9.86
N SER A 39 -6.98 3.84 9.25
CA SER A 39 -7.97 2.77 9.34
C SER A 39 -7.39 1.44 8.86
N GLU A 40 -8.04 0.32 9.23
CA GLU A 40 -7.54 -1.04 8.98
C GLU A 40 -6.18 -1.38 9.62
N GLY A 41 -5.66 -0.51 10.49
CA GLY A 41 -4.46 -0.78 11.29
C GLY A 41 -3.13 -0.55 10.57
N LEU A 42 -3.13 0.17 9.44
CA LEU A 42 -1.91 0.64 8.79
C LEU A 42 -1.32 1.82 9.57
N VAL A 43 -0.03 1.74 9.89
CA VAL A 43 0.71 2.76 10.61
C VAL A 43 1.81 3.32 9.72
N LEU A 44 1.83 4.64 9.58
CA LEU A 44 2.85 5.38 8.85
C LEU A 44 3.86 5.94 9.85
N GLN A 45 5.13 5.60 9.68
CA GLN A 45 6.23 6.06 10.52
C GLN A 45 7.19 6.94 9.73
N ASP A 46 7.50 8.13 10.23
CA ASP A 46 8.47 9.03 9.63
C ASP A 46 9.87 8.38 9.58
N ALA A 47 10.48 8.37 8.40
CA ALA A 47 11.78 7.74 8.17
C ALA A 47 12.92 8.33 9.00
N ARG A 48 12.86 9.60 9.38
CA ARG A 48 13.90 10.24 10.21
C ARG A 48 13.82 9.72 11.63
N ILE A 49 12.62 9.67 12.21
CA ILE A 49 12.40 9.11 13.55
C ILE A 49 12.76 7.62 13.57
N TRP A 50 12.38 6.88 12.53
CA TRP A 50 12.76 5.47 12.39
C TRP A 50 14.27 5.29 12.39
N LYS A 51 14.99 6.10 11.59
CA LYS A 51 16.45 6.07 11.50
C LYS A 51 17.11 6.44 12.82
N GLU A 52 16.61 7.44 13.53
CA GLU A 52 17.14 7.84 14.84
C GLU A 52 16.96 6.72 15.88
N SER A 53 15.80 6.06 15.88
CA SER A 53 15.50 4.96 16.79
C SER A 53 16.29 3.69 16.48
N MET A 54 16.43 3.33 15.20
CA MET A 54 17.01 2.05 14.77
C MET A 54 18.48 2.15 14.40
N GLN A 55 19.01 3.37 14.21
CA GLN A 55 20.36 3.65 13.71
C GLN A 55 20.66 3.03 12.33
N ILE A 56 19.62 2.69 11.57
CA ILE A 56 19.69 2.03 10.26
C ILE A 56 18.79 2.80 9.28
N GLN A 57 19.25 2.96 8.05
CA GLN A 57 18.47 3.59 6.99
C GLN A 57 17.47 2.60 6.37
N THR A 58 16.34 3.11 5.91
CA THR A 58 15.41 2.34 5.08
C THR A 58 16.02 2.05 3.70
N ILE A 59 15.61 0.92 3.12
CA ILE A 59 15.96 0.56 1.75
C ILE A 59 14.65 0.49 0.96
N PRO A 60 14.32 1.48 0.11
CA PRO A 60 13.11 1.45 -0.69
C PRO A 60 13.21 0.35 -1.76
N TYR A 61 12.07 -0.17 -2.23
CA TYR A 61 12.02 -1.20 -3.29
C TYR A 61 12.73 -2.52 -2.92
N ASN A 62 12.82 -2.87 -1.63
CA ASN A 62 13.55 -4.05 -1.17
C ASN A 62 12.80 -5.39 -1.37
N ASN A 63 11.50 -5.34 -1.67
CA ASN A 63 10.63 -6.50 -1.94
C ASN A 63 10.53 -7.55 -0.81
N MET A 64 10.82 -7.15 0.44
CA MET A 64 10.76 -8.06 1.60
C MET A 64 9.32 -8.27 2.10
N THR A 65 8.43 -7.33 1.83
CA THR A 65 7.02 -7.35 2.27
C THR A 65 6.14 -6.67 1.22
N GLU A 66 4.90 -7.12 1.08
CA GLU A 66 3.86 -6.43 0.31
C GLU A 66 2.65 -6.12 1.20
N LEU A 67 2.01 -4.98 0.97
CA LEU A 67 0.67 -4.70 1.49
C LEU A 67 -0.34 -5.24 0.48
N TYR A 68 -1.20 -6.15 0.92
CA TYR A 68 -2.19 -6.81 0.09
C TYR A 68 -3.56 -6.16 0.24
N PHE A 69 -4.15 -5.75 -0.89
CA PHE A 69 -5.51 -5.21 -0.97
C PHE A 69 -6.34 -6.00 -1.98
N GLU A 70 -7.64 -6.08 -1.71
CA GLU A 70 -8.64 -6.54 -2.67
C GLU A 70 -9.56 -5.39 -3.06
N ASP A 71 -9.79 -5.22 -4.36
CA ASP A 71 -10.74 -4.24 -4.88
C ASP A 71 -11.45 -4.82 -6.11
N ASN A 72 -12.77 -4.58 -6.22
CA ASN A 72 -13.55 -5.03 -7.36
C ASN A 72 -13.26 -4.20 -8.63
N ASP A 73 -12.73 -2.98 -8.49
CA ASP A 73 -12.43 -2.03 -9.58
C ASP A 73 -10.92 -1.74 -9.65
N ILE A 74 -10.13 -2.77 -9.97
CA ILE A 74 -8.67 -2.64 -10.10
C ILE A 74 -8.28 -1.71 -11.24
N GLU A 75 -9.03 -1.67 -12.33
CA GLU A 75 -8.84 -0.71 -13.42
C GLU A 75 -9.05 0.74 -12.96
N GLY A 76 -10.04 0.98 -12.10
CA GLY A 76 -10.26 2.26 -11.45
C GLY A 76 -9.06 2.68 -10.60
N VAL A 77 -8.45 1.75 -9.87
CA VAL A 77 -7.20 2.00 -9.12
C VAL A 77 -6.07 2.39 -10.07
N VAL A 78 -5.82 1.62 -11.12
CA VAL A 78 -4.77 1.91 -12.12
C VAL A 78 -4.99 3.28 -12.76
N LYS A 79 -6.23 3.62 -13.13
CA LYS A 79 -6.56 4.92 -13.70
C LYS A 79 -6.28 6.08 -12.73
N LYS A 80 -6.56 5.91 -11.43
CA LYS A 80 -6.21 6.92 -10.41
C LYS A 80 -4.69 7.08 -10.27
N LEU A 81 -3.93 5.99 -10.36
CA LEU A 81 -2.46 6.04 -10.32
C LEU A 81 -1.90 6.79 -11.54
N GLU A 82 -2.41 6.50 -12.75
CA GLU A 82 -1.91 7.09 -14.00
C GLU A 82 -2.34 8.55 -14.22
N SER A 83 -3.52 8.94 -13.73
CA SER A 83 -4.00 10.33 -13.78
C SER A 83 -3.62 11.16 -12.56
N GLY A 84 -3.00 10.51 -11.58
CA GLY A 84 -2.76 11.05 -10.26
C GLY A 84 -1.57 12.00 -10.17
N ARG A 85 -1.38 12.51 -8.95
CA ARG A 85 -0.30 13.44 -8.59
C ARG A 85 1.02 12.73 -8.26
N TYR A 86 0.97 11.41 -8.12
CA TYR A 86 2.08 10.59 -7.64
C TYR A 86 2.84 9.97 -8.81
N GLU A 87 4.16 10.04 -8.77
CA GLU A 87 5.00 9.24 -9.66
C GLU A 87 5.04 7.81 -9.10
N VAL A 88 4.30 6.90 -9.75
CA VAL A 88 4.15 5.52 -9.28
C VAL A 88 5.05 4.60 -10.09
N ARG A 89 5.87 3.83 -9.37
CA ARG A 89 6.67 2.77 -9.97
C ARG A 89 5.89 1.46 -9.94
N TYR A 90 5.67 0.85 -11.10
CA TYR A 90 5.07 -0.48 -11.20
C TYR A 90 6.13 -1.57 -11.04
N ALA A 91 5.81 -2.59 -10.24
CA ALA A 91 6.57 -3.84 -10.18
C ALA A 91 6.03 -4.88 -11.19
N THR A 92 4.73 -4.81 -11.50
CA THR A 92 4.10 -5.59 -12.57
C THR A 92 3.09 -4.72 -13.32
N ALA A 93 2.84 -5.04 -14.58
CA ALA A 93 1.68 -4.50 -15.29
C ALA A 93 0.38 -5.05 -14.70
N LEU A 94 -0.76 -4.40 -14.98
CA LEU A 94 -2.07 -4.97 -14.76
C LEU A 94 -2.18 -6.27 -15.56
N THR A 95 -2.33 -7.39 -14.86
CA THR A 95 -2.25 -8.73 -15.43
C THR A 95 -3.48 -9.52 -15.01
N GLU A 96 -4.10 -10.24 -15.95
CA GLU A 96 -5.12 -11.24 -15.66
C GLU A 96 -4.46 -12.60 -15.48
N LEU A 97 -4.77 -13.27 -14.38
CA LEU A 97 -4.32 -14.61 -14.05
C LEU A 97 -5.29 -15.67 -14.55
N ASP A 98 -4.82 -16.91 -14.59
CA ASP A 98 -5.67 -18.08 -14.79
C ASP A 98 -6.81 -18.09 -13.74
N GLY A 99 -8.05 -18.20 -14.19
CA GLY A 99 -9.24 -18.10 -13.35
C GLY A 99 -9.85 -16.69 -13.28
N GLY A 100 -9.40 -15.75 -14.11
CA GLY A 100 -10.04 -14.44 -14.32
C GLY A 100 -9.74 -13.40 -13.24
N GLN A 101 -8.90 -13.73 -12.25
CA GLN A 101 -8.44 -12.77 -11.25
C GLN A 101 -7.46 -11.79 -11.88
N LYS A 102 -7.65 -10.49 -11.66
CA LYS A 102 -6.69 -9.47 -12.07
C LYS A 102 -5.81 -9.05 -10.90
N LEU A 103 -4.55 -8.72 -11.19
CA LEU A 103 -3.63 -8.14 -10.21
C LEU A 103 -2.76 -7.04 -10.80
N VAL A 104 -2.29 -6.16 -9.94
CA VAL A 104 -1.23 -5.21 -10.24
C VAL A 104 -0.37 -5.02 -8.99
N ARG A 105 0.95 -4.90 -9.18
CA ARG A 105 1.89 -4.51 -8.13
C ARG A 105 2.56 -3.19 -8.45
N PHE A 106 2.62 -2.32 -7.47
CA PHE A 106 3.27 -1.02 -7.55
C PHE A 106 3.82 -0.62 -6.19
N TYR A 107 4.62 0.44 -6.16
CA TYR A 107 5.18 0.96 -4.92
C TYR A 107 4.46 2.25 -4.51
N ASP A 108 4.32 2.44 -3.19
CA ASP A 108 3.95 3.73 -2.63
C ASP A 108 5.08 4.77 -2.82
N PRO A 109 4.85 6.05 -2.48
CA PRO A 109 5.85 7.11 -2.66
C PRO A 109 7.19 6.87 -1.93
N SER A 110 7.22 5.99 -0.94
CA SER A 110 8.42 5.65 -0.16
C SER A 110 9.00 4.27 -0.52
N GLY A 111 8.51 3.65 -1.59
CA GLY A 111 9.05 2.39 -2.10
C GLY A 111 8.55 1.14 -1.38
N ASN A 112 7.45 1.20 -0.63
CA ASN A 112 6.80 0.03 -0.05
C ASN A 112 5.95 -0.67 -1.12
N LEU A 113 6.10 -1.99 -1.27
CA LEU A 113 5.38 -2.76 -2.29
C LEU A 113 3.91 -2.95 -1.89
N ILE A 114 3.01 -2.73 -2.83
CA ILE A 114 1.57 -2.95 -2.71
C ILE A 114 1.14 -3.91 -3.82
N GLU A 115 0.32 -4.89 -3.47
CA GLU A 115 -0.44 -5.71 -4.40
C GLU A 115 -1.93 -5.39 -4.27
N VAL A 116 -2.58 -5.14 -5.40
CA VAL A 116 -4.03 -5.05 -5.49
C VAL A 116 -4.52 -6.20 -6.36
N ARG A 117 -5.53 -6.94 -5.90
CA ARG A 117 -6.20 -7.99 -6.67
C ARG A 117 -7.70 -7.78 -6.75
N THR A 118 -8.33 -8.29 -7.80
CA THR A 118 -9.77 -8.56 -7.73
C THR A 118 -10.02 -9.70 -6.74
N PRO A 119 -11.10 -9.65 -5.94
CA PRO A 119 -11.45 -10.74 -5.05
C PRO A 119 -11.53 -12.08 -5.79
N TRP A 120 -11.17 -13.16 -5.12
CA TRP A 120 -11.31 -14.48 -5.70
C TRP A 120 -12.80 -14.88 -5.74
N ASP A 121 -13.39 -14.97 -6.93
CA ASP A 121 -14.75 -15.49 -7.05
C ASP A 121 -14.71 -17.02 -6.86
N LYS A 122 -15.16 -17.48 -5.69
CA LYS A 122 -15.22 -18.91 -5.34
C LYS A 122 -16.20 -19.70 -6.21
N PHE A 123 -17.03 -19.03 -7.02
CA PHE A 123 -18.12 -19.67 -7.76
C PHE A 123 -17.85 -19.85 -9.26
N VAL A 124 -16.84 -19.20 -9.83
CA VAL A 124 -16.56 -19.28 -11.29
C VAL A 124 -15.80 -20.56 -11.67
N ASN A 125 -15.06 -21.18 -10.74
CA ASN A 125 -14.23 -22.37 -11.02
C ASN A 125 -14.87 -23.70 -10.59
N ARG A 126 -16.20 -23.81 -10.69
CA ARG A 126 -16.93 -25.08 -10.53
C ARG A 126 -17.56 -25.48 -11.86
N GLU A 127 -16.75 -25.79 -12.86
CA GLU A 127 -17.15 -26.57 -14.04
C GLU A 127 -16.17 -27.71 -14.27
#